data_AF-W4FCU5-F1
#
_entry.id   AF-W4FCU5-F1
#
_cell.length_a   1.000
_cell.length_b   1.000
_cell.length_c   1.000
_cell.angle_alpha   90.00
_cell.angle_beta   90.00
_cell.angle_gamma   90.00
#
_symmetry.space_group_name_H-M   'P 1'
#
loop_
_entity.id
_entity.type
_entity.pdbx_description
1 polymer ?
#
loop_
_entity_poly.entity_id
_entity_poly.type
_entity_poly.pdbx_seq_one_letter_code
_entity_poly.pdbx_strand_id
1 'polypeptide(L)'
;MATPHVSGAIALYLSANQGATYDQVYTALTNNVDTNTLSPPDKSCGGIPNTQYPNNLFGYGRLNVFKAVTAPPSTPCPTLPPPPPKCALWMLDTDYIGEDIKALPFRSSDDCCDECDNTPKCNAFTYTYDNYTYDIGGTCWLKAVDEPVVSVYKEGSKSARVLNPTKPSTACGTLAVNTHYIGGDLASTKQATAESCCADCENTPGCKLFVWSNDDGGTCWLKHTKGAKVTAIGAKAGLLQALPGPLSCSNIEWNMDFLGKNIAQVSAGQPADCCAACHSNQVCNAYSWLGGVCYLKRRRAVTKLTSGVVSARVDKCSALESDVY
;
A
#
# COMPACT_ATOMS: atom_id res chain seq x y z
N MET A 1 6.04 -9.33 32.43
CA MET A 1 5.61 -10.52 31.63
C MET A 1 4.18 -10.33 31.09
N ALA A 2 3.97 -9.37 30.19
CA ALA A 2 2.65 -9.09 29.62
C ALA A 2 2.40 -9.79 28.27
N THR A 3 3.47 -10.12 27.54
CA THR A 3 3.42 -10.66 26.17
C THR A 3 2.49 -11.86 25.98
N PRO A 4 2.57 -12.97 26.75
CA PRO A 4 1.68 -14.11 26.53
C PRO A 4 0.21 -13.80 26.83
N HIS A 5 -0.07 -12.92 27.80
CA HIS A 5 -1.43 -12.51 28.15
C HIS A 5 -2.05 -11.63 27.05
N VAL A 6 -1.25 -10.75 26.45
CA VAL A 6 -1.68 -9.92 25.32
C VAL A 6 -1.93 -10.79 24.08
N SER A 7 -1.06 -11.73 23.76
CA SER A 7 -1.28 -12.67 22.65
C SER A 7 -2.57 -13.48 22.83
N GLY A 8 -2.86 -13.95 24.05
CA GLY A 8 -4.12 -14.64 24.36
C GLY A 8 -5.35 -13.75 24.24
N ALA A 9 -5.27 -12.50 24.69
CA ALA A 9 -6.36 -11.52 24.53
C ALA A 9 -6.65 -11.21 23.06
N ILE A 10 -5.61 -11.06 22.24
CA ILE A 10 -5.71 -10.86 20.80
C ILE A 10 -6.35 -12.09 20.13
N ALA A 11 -5.91 -13.30 20.48
CA ALA A 11 -6.46 -14.53 19.93
C ALA A 11 -7.96 -14.69 20.25
N LEU A 12 -8.37 -14.38 21.49
CA LEU A 12 -9.78 -14.38 21.89
C LEU A 12 -10.59 -13.34 21.11
N TYR A 13 -10.06 -12.12 20.97
CA TYR A 13 -10.72 -11.06 20.20
C TYR A 13 -10.90 -11.45 18.73
N LEU A 14 -9.86 -11.98 18.08
CA LEU A 14 -9.91 -12.43 16.69
C LEU A 14 -10.80 -13.65 16.48
N SER A 15 -10.99 -14.49 17.49
CA SER A 15 -11.92 -15.63 17.42
C SER A 15 -13.38 -15.18 17.29
N ALA A 16 -13.73 -14.05 17.90
CA ALA A 16 -15.06 -13.44 17.82
C ALA A 16 -15.18 -12.42 16.67
N ASN A 17 -14.08 -11.78 16.28
CA ASN A 17 -14.01 -10.72 15.28
C ASN A 17 -13.04 -11.11 14.15
N GLN A 18 -13.44 -12.09 13.35
CA GLN A 18 -12.61 -12.61 12.26
C GLN A 18 -12.31 -11.51 11.24
N GLY A 19 -11.04 -11.33 10.89
CA GLY A 19 -10.59 -10.32 9.93
C GLY A 19 -10.31 -8.93 10.54
N ALA A 20 -10.39 -8.78 11.87
CA ALA A 20 -10.05 -7.50 12.50
C ALA A 20 -8.57 -7.10 12.26
N THR A 21 -8.35 -5.83 11.95
CA THR A 21 -7.02 -5.25 11.71
C THR A 21 -6.28 -5.00 13.03
N TYR A 22 -4.98 -4.74 12.93
CA TYR A 22 -4.18 -4.32 14.08
C TYR A 22 -4.81 -3.12 14.80
N ASP A 23 -5.18 -2.07 14.06
CA ASP A 23 -5.76 -0.85 14.64
C ASP A 23 -7.08 -1.12 15.36
N GLN A 24 -7.90 -2.04 14.85
CA GLN A 24 -9.17 -2.44 15.46
C GLN A 24 -8.92 -3.23 16.75
N VAL A 25 -7.99 -4.19 16.73
CA VAL A 25 -7.57 -4.93 17.92
C VAL A 25 -6.99 -3.99 18.97
N TYR A 26 -6.11 -3.08 18.56
CA TYR A 26 -5.50 -2.07 19.43
C TYR A 26 -6.58 -1.18 20.05
N THR A 27 -7.45 -0.59 19.24
CA THR A 27 -8.56 0.28 19.69
C THR A 27 -9.50 -0.45 20.63
N ALA A 28 -9.87 -1.69 20.32
CA ALA A 28 -10.75 -2.49 21.16
C ALA A 28 -10.10 -2.78 22.52
N LEU A 29 -8.82 -3.12 22.55
CA LEU A 29 -8.10 -3.42 23.78
C LEU A 29 -7.78 -2.17 24.60
N THR A 30 -7.54 -1.00 23.99
CA THR A 30 -7.24 0.24 24.71
C THR A 30 -8.48 1.00 25.19
N ASN A 31 -9.60 0.93 24.46
CA ASN A 31 -10.81 1.67 24.83
C ASN A 31 -11.71 0.91 25.80
N ASN A 32 -11.51 -0.40 25.96
CA ASN A 32 -12.30 -1.26 26.84
C ASN A 32 -11.50 -1.75 28.06
N VAL A 33 -10.61 -0.91 28.57
CA VAL A 33 -9.84 -1.17 29.79
C VAL A 33 -10.60 -0.76 31.04
N ASP A 34 -10.28 -1.40 32.16
CA ASP A 34 -10.72 -0.97 33.48
C ASP A 34 -9.68 -0.04 34.10
N THR A 35 -10.07 1.20 34.37
CA THR A 35 -9.26 2.23 35.05
C THR A 35 -9.71 2.45 36.49
N ASN A 36 -11.00 2.30 36.76
CA ASN A 36 -11.61 2.55 38.08
C ASN A 36 -11.25 1.52 39.15
N THR A 37 -10.66 0.37 38.77
CA THR A 37 -10.24 -0.70 39.69
C THR A 37 -8.75 -0.63 40.03
N LEU A 38 -8.04 0.36 39.49
CA LEU A 38 -6.61 0.54 39.69
C LEU A 38 -6.36 1.50 40.86
N SER A 39 -5.46 1.11 41.76
CA SER A 39 -4.96 1.98 42.84
C SER A 39 -3.56 2.46 42.45
N PRO A 40 -3.44 3.65 41.81
CA PRO A 40 -2.15 4.14 41.41
C PRO A 40 -1.28 4.49 42.62
N PRO A 41 -0.01 4.04 42.68
CA PRO A 41 0.91 4.51 43.72
C PRO A 41 1.15 6.01 43.55
N ASP A 42 1.41 6.74 44.63
CA ASP A 42 1.72 8.18 44.63
C ASP A 42 3.12 8.47 44.03
N LYS A 43 3.27 8.10 42.76
CA LYS A 43 4.45 8.27 41.92
C LYS A 43 3.96 8.70 40.56
N SER A 44 4.44 9.84 40.07
CA SER A 44 4.29 10.23 38.67
C SER A 44 5.62 9.99 37.95
N CYS A 45 5.54 9.63 36.67
CA CYS A 45 6.71 9.49 35.80
C CYS A 45 6.49 10.41 34.59
N GLY A 46 7.46 11.26 34.27
CA GLY A 46 7.40 12.13 33.08
C GLY A 46 6.34 13.25 33.15
N GLY A 47 5.95 13.71 34.34
CA GLY A 47 5.02 14.84 34.51
C GLY A 47 3.54 14.54 34.25
N ILE A 48 3.19 13.30 33.91
CA ILE A 48 1.80 12.86 33.72
C ILE A 48 1.23 12.37 35.06
N PRO A 49 0.08 12.87 35.53
CA PRO A 49 -0.59 12.36 36.72
C PRO A 49 -0.90 10.86 36.61
N ASN A 50 -0.68 10.12 37.70
CA ASN A 50 -0.95 8.68 37.79
C ASN A 50 -2.46 8.32 37.71
N THR A 51 -3.34 9.32 37.81
CA THR A 51 -4.81 9.22 37.67
C THR A 51 -5.29 9.50 36.25
N GLN A 52 -4.43 10.01 35.37
CA GLN A 52 -4.73 10.24 33.96
C GLN A 52 -4.33 9.00 33.16
N TYR A 53 -5.17 8.56 32.21
CA TYR A 53 -4.87 7.44 31.32
C TYR A 53 -4.87 7.90 29.85
N PRO A 54 -3.94 7.43 29.00
CA PRO A 54 -2.85 6.53 29.36
C PRO A 54 -1.76 7.18 30.22
N ASN A 55 -1.10 6.41 31.08
CA ASN A 55 0.07 6.85 31.86
C ASN A 55 1.21 5.81 31.84
N ASN A 56 2.34 6.20 32.40
CA ASN A 56 3.56 5.39 32.41
C ASN A 56 3.55 4.21 33.40
N LEU A 57 2.54 4.11 34.28
CA LEU A 57 2.42 3.02 35.25
C LEU A 57 1.53 1.88 34.74
N PHE A 58 0.40 2.25 34.12
CA PHE A 58 -0.65 1.31 33.72
C PHE A 58 -0.98 1.36 32.22
N GLY A 59 -0.27 2.17 31.44
CA GLY A 59 -0.63 2.42 30.05
C GLY A 59 -2.06 2.94 29.99
N TYR A 60 -2.88 2.34 29.15
CA TYR A 60 -4.30 2.67 29.03
C TYR A 60 -5.15 2.20 30.21
N GLY A 61 -4.70 1.19 30.97
CA GLY A 61 -5.45 0.62 32.09
C GLY A 61 -5.34 -0.92 32.15
N ARG A 62 -6.18 -1.56 32.94
CA ARG A 62 -6.23 -3.04 33.01
C ARG A 62 -7.04 -3.59 31.86
N LEU A 63 -6.47 -4.47 31.04
CA LEU A 63 -7.19 -5.12 29.94
C LEU A 63 -8.43 -5.88 30.44
N ASN A 64 -9.59 -5.56 29.85
CA ASN A 64 -10.83 -6.31 30.04
C ASN A 64 -11.25 -6.93 28.71
N VAL A 65 -10.81 -8.17 28.49
CA VAL A 65 -11.01 -8.90 27.23
C VAL A 65 -12.49 -9.14 26.96
N PHE A 66 -13.29 -9.37 28.00
CA PHE A 66 -14.73 -9.55 27.85
C PHE A 66 -15.39 -8.28 27.28
N LYS A 67 -15.13 -7.11 27.89
CA LYS A 67 -15.64 -5.83 27.38
C LYS A 67 -15.16 -5.54 25.95
N ALA A 68 -13.89 -5.83 25.66
CA ALA A 68 -13.34 -5.64 24.32
C ALA A 68 -14.04 -6.53 23.27
N VAL A 69 -14.31 -7.80 23.60
CA VAL A 69 -14.97 -8.76 22.70
C VAL A 69 -16.46 -8.46 22.51
N THR A 70 -17.15 -7.97 23.55
CA THR A 70 -18.60 -7.72 23.53
C THR A 70 -18.99 -6.28 23.21
N ALA A 71 -18.03 -5.40 22.95
CA ALA A 71 -18.31 -3.99 22.65
C ALA A 71 -19.14 -3.86 21.36
N PRO A 72 -20.17 -2.98 21.31
CA PRO A 72 -20.90 -2.70 20.08
C PRO A 72 -19.96 -2.22 18.96
N PRO A 73 -20.27 -2.48 17.68
CA PRO A 73 -19.45 -2.13 16.52
C PRO A 73 -19.40 -0.61 16.21
N SER A 74 -19.49 0.24 17.24
CA SER A 74 -19.11 1.66 17.11
C SER A 74 -17.60 1.86 16.88
N THR A 75 -16.81 0.79 16.87
CA THR A 75 -15.66 0.67 15.98
C THR A 75 -16.18 0.21 14.61
N PRO A 76 -16.28 1.10 13.60
CA PRO A 76 -16.79 0.70 12.30
C PRO A 76 -15.99 -0.50 11.81
N CYS A 77 -16.69 -1.58 11.46
CA CYS A 77 -16.16 -2.60 10.56
C CYS A 77 -16.28 -2.05 9.14
N PRO A 78 -15.19 -1.65 8.46
CA PRO A 78 -15.25 -1.29 7.06
C PRO A 78 -15.11 -2.57 6.25
N THR A 79 -16.07 -2.75 5.36
CA THR A 79 -16.14 -3.71 4.25
C THR A 79 -15.07 -3.47 3.16
N LEU A 80 -13.94 -2.85 3.50
CA LEU A 80 -12.84 -2.59 2.58
C LEU A 80 -11.70 -3.58 2.86
N PRO A 81 -11.19 -4.28 1.83
CA PRO A 81 -10.04 -5.16 1.98
C PRO A 81 -8.83 -4.36 2.53
N PRO A 82 -7.98 -5.00 3.36
CA PRO A 82 -6.80 -4.34 3.91
C PRO A 82 -5.94 -3.76 2.78
N PRO A 83 -5.29 -2.60 3.00
CA PRO A 83 -4.36 -2.06 2.03
C PRO A 83 -3.30 -3.12 1.69
N PRO A 84 -2.90 -3.24 0.41
CA PRO A 84 -1.92 -4.23 0.02
C PRO A 84 -0.63 -4.05 0.82
N PRO A 85 0.04 -5.14 1.21
CA PRO A 85 1.29 -5.05 1.95
C PRO A 85 2.31 -4.24 1.14
N LYS A 86 3.00 -3.30 1.79
CA LYS A 86 4.04 -2.47 1.17
C LYS A 86 5.33 -3.25 0.94
N CYS A 87 5.65 -4.17 1.84
CA CYS A 87 6.83 -5.02 1.76
C CYS A 87 6.47 -6.49 1.64
N ALA A 88 7.34 -7.22 0.94
CA ALA A 88 7.31 -8.66 0.82
C ALA A 88 7.60 -9.33 2.18
N LEU A 89 7.51 -10.65 2.21
CA LEU A 89 7.85 -11.43 3.40
C LEU A 89 9.26 -11.09 3.91
N TRP A 90 9.34 -10.90 5.22
CA TRP A 90 10.58 -10.61 5.94
C TRP A 90 11.53 -11.79 5.88
N MET A 91 12.77 -11.54 5.47
CA MET A 91 13.87 -12.48 5.57
C MET A 91 14.71 -12.17 6.81
N LEU A 92 14.65 -13.08 7.78
CA LEU A 92 15.47 -13.01 9.00
C LEU A 92 16.90 -13.44 8.71
N ASP A 93 17.84 -12.92 9.49
CA ASP A 93 19.28 -13.17 9.43
C ASP A 93 19.86 -13.07 8.01
N THR A 94 19.33 -12.14 7.23
CA THR A 94 19.61 -11.99 5.81
C THR A 94 20.00 -10.55 5.50
N ASP A 95 21.09 -10.36 4.75
CA ASP A 95 21.54 -9.10 4.20
C ASP A 95 21.42 -9.16 2.67
N TYR A 96 20.72 -8.20 2.07
CA TYR A 96 20.59 -8.12 0.62
C TYR A 96 21.81 -7.41 0.03
N ILE A 97 22.43 -8.01 -0.98
CA ILE A 97 23.56 -7.41 -1.68
C ILE A 97 23.02 -6.47 -2.76
N GLY A 98 23.42 -5.21 -2.73
CA GLY A 98 23.03 -4.19 -3.70
C GLY A 98 23.72 -2.87 -3.42
N GLU A 99 23.43 -1.85 -4.23
CA GLU A 99 23.93 -0.51 -3.97
C GLU A 99 23.16 0.14 -2.81
N ASP A 100 23.89 0.60 -1.80
CA ASP A 100 23.33 1.36 -0.68
C ASP A 100 23.00 2.79 -1.12
N ILE A 101 21.71 3.12 -1.07
CA ILE A 101 21.19 4.45 -1.40
C ILE A 101 21.38 5.39 -0.20
N LYS A 102 20.99 4.92 0.99
CA LYS A 102 21.08 5.65 2.27
C LYS A 102 21.20 4.67 3.43
N ALA A 103 21.92 5.08 4.46
CA ALA A 103 21.93 4.43 5.77
C ALA A 103 21.31 5.40 6.79
N LEU A 104 20.25 4.97 7.47
CA LEU A 104 19.47 5.82 8.38
C LEU A 104 19.19 5.08 9.71
N PRO A 105 19.27 5.76 10.86
CA PRO A 105 18.91 5.16 12.14
C PRO A 105 17.39 5.11 12.30
N PHE A 106 16.85 3.93 12.60
CA PHE A 106 15.43 3.73 12.88
C PHE A 106 15.20 2.90 14.13
N ARG A 107 14.01 3.01 14.71
CA ARG A 107 13.63 2.27 15.91
C ARG A 107 13.19 0.84 15.59
N SER A 108 12.65 0.61 14.39
CA SER A 108 12.16 -0.70 13.98
C SER A 108 12.49 -1.02 12.52
N SER A 109 12.43 -2.31 12.20
CA SER A 109 12.55 -2.76 10.81
C SER A 109 11.33 -2.36 9.96
N ASP A 110 10.15 -2.19 10.56
CA ASP A 110 8.93 -1.73 9.87
C ASP A 110 9.06 -0.29 9.35
N ASP A 111 9.67 0.60 10.13
CA ASP A 111 9.97 1.98 9.69
C ASP A 111 10.88 1.98 8.44
N CYS A 112 11.77 0.99 8.33
CA CYS A 112 12.67 0.84 7.18
C CYS A 112 11.91 0.44 5.90
N CYS A 113 10.79 -0.28 6.02
CA CYS A 113 9.89 -0.56 4.90
C CYS A 113 9.23 0.71 4.38
N ASP A 114 8.67 1.53 5.28
CA ASP A 114 8.03 2.79 4.91
C ASP A 114 9.04 3.78 4.29
N GLU A 115 10.26 3.88 4.85
CA GLU A 115 11.28 4.76 4.30
C GLU A 115 11.76 4.29 2.91
N CYS A 116 11.94 2.98 2.70
CA CYS A 116 12.30 2.46 1.39
C CYS A 116 11.17 2.68 0.36
N ASP A 117 9.92 2.46 0.76
CA ASP A 117 8.75 2.69 -0.09
C ASP A 117 8.64 4.14 -0.56
N ASN A 118 9.08 5.10 0.26
CA ASN A 118 9.10 6.53 -0.06
C ASN A 118 10.42 7.03 -0.68
N THR A 119 11.47 6.21 -0.73
CA THR A 119 12.78 6.62 -1.24
C THR A 119 12.89 6.29 -2.73
N PRO A 120 13.07 7.30 -3.61
CA PRO A 120 13.25 7.07 -5.02
C PRO A 120 14.40 6.09 -5.28
N LYS A 121 14.15 5.10 -6.14
CA LYS A 121 15.08 4.01 -6.50
C LYS A 121 15.31 2.95 -5.42
N CYS A 122 14.77 3.09 -4.20
CA CYS A 122 14.82 2.02 -3.22
C CYS A 122 13.83 0.93 -3.60
N ASN A 123 14.29 -0.31 -3.71
CA ASN A 123 13.43 -1.46 -4.01
C ASN A 123 13.62 -2.62 -3.02
N ALA A 124 14.60 -2.51 -2.12
CA ALA A 124 14.80 -3.41 -1.00
C ALA A 124 15.57 -2.71 0.11
N PHE A 125 15.60 -3.31 1.30
CA PHE A 125 16.41 -2.80 2.41
C PHE A 125 16.93 -3.95 3.27
N THR A 126 17.96 -3.65 4.05
CA THR A 126 18.43 -4.49 5.14
C THR A 126 18.49 -3.66 6.41
N TYR A 127 17.84 -4.11 7.47
CA TYR A 127 17.90 -3.52 8.80
C TYR A 127 18.87 -4.33 9.68
N THR A 128 19.80 -3.66 10.33
CA THR A 128 20.77 -4.27 11.25
C THR A 128 20.69 -3.61 12.61
N TYR A 129 20.59 -4.39 13.69
CA TYR A 129 20.72 -3.85 15.04
C TYR A 129 22.16 -3.37 15.28
N ASP A 130 22.32 -2.20 15.88
CA ASP A 130 23.61 -1.74 16.35
C ASP A 130 23.97 -2.44 17.66
N ASN A 131 25.14 -3.08 17.69
CA ASN A 131 25.50 -4.06 18.73
C ASN A 131 25.85 -3.43 20.09
N TYR A 132 25.50 -2.17 20.33
CA TYR A 132 26.00 -1.40 21.48
C TYR A 132 24.95 -1.05 22.54
N THR A 133 23.65 -1.04 22.23
CA THR A 133 22.61 -0.73 23.24
C THR A 133 21.22 -1.12 22.76
N TYR A 134 20.57 -2.04 23.48
CA TYR A 134 19.24 -2.61 23.24
C TYR A 134 18.08 -1.56 23.15
N ASP A 135 18.35 -0.29 23.42
CA ASP A 135 17.34 0.77 23.59
C ASP A 135 17.34 1.87 22.49
N ILE A 136 18.24 1.84 21.49
CA ILE A 136 18.42 2.96 20.53
C ILE A 136 18.03 2.64 19.07
N GLY A 137 17.58 1.42 18.77
CA GLY A 137 17.10 1.06 17.43
C GLY A 137 18.14 0.29 16.63
N GLY A 138 18.31 0.63 15.36
CA GLY A 138 19.21 -0.05 14.44
C GLY A 138 19.36 0.75 13.15
N THR A 139 20.27 0.31 12.29
CA THR A 139 20.52 0.98 11.01
C THR A 139 19.72 0.32 9.90
N CYS A 140 18.92 1.12 9.21
CA CYS A 140 18.25 0.78 7.97
C CYS A 140 19.15 1.12 6.79
N TRP A 141 19.51 0.11 6.01
CA TRP A 141 20.30 0.25 4.80
C TRP A 141 19.36 0.11 3.60
N LEU A 142 18.95 1.25 3.03
CA LEU A 142 18.10 1.34 1.86
C LEU A 142 18.90 0.97 0.61
N LYS A 143 18.37 0.09 -0.22
CA LYS A 143 19.11 -0.51 -1.32
C LYS A 143 18.37 -0.45 -2.65
N ALA A 144 19.15 -0.30 -3.72
CA ALA A 144 18.75 -0.65 -5.07
C ALA A 144 19.37 -2.01 -5.40
N VAL A 145 18.53 -3.03 -5.57
CA VAL A 145 18.93 -4.42 -5.84
C VAL A 145 18.41 -4.83 -7.20
N ASP A 146 19.29 -5.30 -8.08
CA ASP A 146 18.93 -5.88 -9.36
C ASP A 146 18.38 -7.30 -9.19
N GLU A 147 17.55 -7.74 -10.15
CA GLU A 147 17.07 -9.12 -10.18
C GLU A 147 18.07 -10.04 -10.88
N PRO A 148 18.34 -11.26 -10.35
CA PRO A 148 17.78 -11.82 -9.12
C PRO A 148 18.43 -11.26 -7.86
N VAL A 149 17.64 -11.08 -6.79
CA VAL A 149 18.16 -10.63 -5.49
C VAL A 149 19.24 -11.59 -4.96
N VAL A 150 20.46 -11.09 -4.82
CA VAL A 150 21.57 -11.78 -4.16
C VAL A 150 21.54 -11.43 -2.68
N SER A 151 21.67 -12.43 -1.81
CA SER A 151 21.69 -12.23 -0.36
C SER A 151 22.76 -13.06 0.33
N VAL A 152 23.17 -12.63 1.52
CA VAL A 152 24.10 -13.35 2.39
C VAL A 152 23.51 -13.50 3.78
N TYR A 153 23.91 -14.57 4.48
CA TYR A 153 23.54 -14.77 5.88
C TYR A 153 24.25 -13.72 6.77
N LYS A 154 23.47 -13.08 7.64
CA LYS A 154 23.97 -12.12 8.62
C LYS A 154 23.08 -12.17 9.86
N GLU A 155 23.60 -12.77 10.92
CA GLU A 155 22.89 -12.93 12.17
C GLU A 155 22.38 -11.58 12.72
N GLY A 156 21.10 -11.53 13.08
CA GLY A 156 20.43 -10.36 13.61
C GLY A 156 19.93 -9.36 12.56
N SER A 157 20.20 -9.54 11.26
CA SER A 157 19.63 -8.63 10.25
C SER A 157 18.22 -9.03 9.81
N LYS A 158 17.45 -8.07 9.31
CA LYS A 158 16.14 -8.29 8.71
C LYS A 158 16.08 -7.59 7.36
N SER A 159 15.75 -8.32 6.30
CA SER A 159 15.64 -7.75 4.96
C SER A 159 14.25 -7.97 4.39
N ALA A 160 13.79 -7.03 3.56
CA ALA A 160 12.57 -7.19 2.78
C ALA A 160 12.67 -6.42 1.46
N ARG A 161 11.90 -6.87 0.48
CA ARG A 161 11.70 -6.15 -0.78
C ARG A 161 10.46 -5.28 -0.67
N VAL A 162 10.46 -4.11 -1.28
CA VAL A 162 9.25 -3.31 -1.42
C VAL A 162 8.45 -3.85 -2.61
N LEU A 163 7.15 -4.03 -2.44
CA LEU A 163 6.25 -4.62 -3.43
C LEU A 163 5.85 -3.63 -4.52
N ASN A 164 5.76 -2.34 -4.19
CA ASN A 164 5.49 -1.23 -5.11
C ASN A 164 6.42 -0.03 -4.82
N PRO A 165 7.76 -0.19 -4.94
CA PRO A 165 8.68 0.91 -4.63
C PRO A 165 8.29 2.16 -5.41
N THR A 166 8.33 3.35 -4.80
CA THR A 166 8.11 4.63 -5.50
C THR A 166 9.17 4.80 -6.60
N LYS A 167 8.88 4.16 -7.73
CA LYS A 167 9.48 4.47 -9.01
C LYS A 167 8.95 5.86 -9.35
N PRO A 168 9.82 6.84 -9.67
CA PRO A 168 9.36 8.11 -10.20
C PRO A 168 8.43 7.82 -11.38
N SER A 169 7.13 8.08 -11.22
CA SER A 169 6.19 7.76 -12.27
C SER A 169 6.47 8.67 -13.46
N THR A 170 6.64 8.05 -14.63
CA THR A 170 6.80 8.77 -15.90
C THR A 170 5.44 9.22 -16.44
N ALA A 171 4.32 8.87 -15.79
CA ALA A 171 2.98 9.18 -16.27
C ALA A 171 2.67 10.68 -16.24
N CYS A 172 3.34 11.49 -15.41
CA CYS A 172 3.10 12.94 -15.38
C CYS A 172 3.86 13.72 -16.47
N GLY A 173 4.56 13.02 -17.37
CA GLY A 173 5.37 13.62 -18.42
C GLY A 173 6.45 14.56 -17.90
N THR A 174 6.89 15.50 -18.74
CA THR A 174 7.85 16.53 -18.34
C THR A 174 7.19 17.60 -17.47
N LEU A 175 7.79 17.87 -16.31
CA LEU A 175 7.29 18.89 -15.38
C LEU A 175 7.43 20.31 -15.97
N ALA A 176 6.35 21.08 -15.91
CA ALA A 176 6.36 22.48 -16.26
C ALA A 176 6.97 23.31 -15.11
N VAL A 177 8.12 23.91 -15.37
CA VAL A 177 8.83 24.76 -14.40
C VAL A 177 8.17 26.14 -14.29
N ASN A 178 8.30 26.77 -13.13
CA ASN A 178 7.74 28.07 -12.77
C ASN A 178 6.24 28.20 -13.09
N THR A 179 5.50 27.10 -12.91
CA THR A 179 4.12 26.98 -13.38
C THR A 179 3.19 26.61 -12.23
N HIS A 180 2.12 27.38 -12.07
CA HIS A 180 1.01 27.09 -11.17
C HIS A 180 -0.31 27.15 -11.95
N TYR A 181 -1.25 26.27 -11.61
CA TYR A 181 -2.60 26.26 -12.16
C TYR A 181 -3.57 26.69 -11.05
N ILE A 182 -4.34 27.75 -11.29
CA ILE A 182 -5.22 28.34 -10.28
C ILE A 182 -6.42 27.41 -10.01
N GLY A 183 -6.68 27.13 -8.73
CA GLY A 183 -7.87 26.42 -8.27
C GLY A 183 -7.85 24.91 -8.56
N GLY A 184 -8.98 24.27 -8.31
CA GLY A 184 -9.15 22.83 -8.56
C GLY A 184 -8.45 21.92 -7.54
N ASP A 185 -8.05 22.45 -6.38
CA ASP A 185 -7.42 21.69 -5.29
C ASP A 185 -8.36 20.61 -4.74
N LEU A 186 -7.87 19.37 -4.71
CA LEU A 186 -8.53 18.23 -4.10
C LEU A 186 -7.97 17.93 -2.71
N ALA A 187 -6.65 17.91 -2.61
CA ALA A 187 -5.90 17.52 -1.43
C ALA A 187 -4.47 18.07 -1.51
N SER A 188 -3.74 17.98 -0.42
CA SER A 188 -2.31 18.26 -0.41
C SER A 188 -1.52 17.18 0.35
N THR A 189 -0.30 16.96 -0.10
CA THR A 189 0.67 16.03 0.52
C THR A 189 2.01 16.76 0.67
N LYS A 190 2.90 16.23 1.52
CA LYS A 190 4.25 16.76 1.71
C LYS A 190 5.23 15.88 0.95
N GLN A 191 6.04 16.50 0.08
CA GLN A 191 7.06 15.81 -0.70
C GLN A 191 8.28 16.71 -0.90
N ALA A 192 9.47 16.14 -0.71
CA ALA A 192 10.73 16.88 -0.85
C ALA A 192 11.04 17.30 -2.30
N THR A 193 10.48 16.59 -3.29
CA THR A 193 10.71 16.89 -4.72
C THR A 193 9.40 16.86 -5.50
N ALA A 194 9.32 17.65 -6.56
CA ALA A 194 8.11 17.73 -7.40
C ALA A 194 7.86 16.43 -8.18
N GLU A 195 8.91 15.67 -8.45
CA GLU A 195 8.87 14.39 -9.15
C GLU A 195 8.12 13.32 -8.33
N SER A 196 8.19 13.40 -6.99
CA SER A 196 7.46 12.53 -6.07
C SER A 196 5.94 12.81 -6.05
N CYS A 197 5.49 14.03 -6.37
CA CYS A 197 4.07 14.38 -6.39
C CYS A 197 3.25 13.64 -7.46
N CYS A 198 3.92 13.07 -8.46
CA CYS A 198 3.21 12.34 -9.52
C CYS A 198 2.50 11.10 -8.96
N ALA A 199 3.20 10.33 -8.12
CA ALA A 199 2.64 9.13 -7.49
C ALA A 199 1.46 9.50 -6.56
N ASP A 200 1.57 10.60 -5.82
CA ASP A 200 0.49 11.09 -4.95
C ASP A 200 -0.77 11.41 -5.75
N CYS A 201 -0.62 12.03 -6.93
CA CYS A 201 -1.74 12.30 -7.82
C CYS A 201 -2.30 11.03 -8.44
N GLU A 202 -1.47 10.07 -8.85
CA GLU A 202 -1.94 8.77 -9.36
C GLU A 202 -2.78 8.00 -8.34
N ASN A 203 -2.38 8.06 -7.07
CA ASN A 203 -3.04 7.38 -5.97
C ASN A 203 -4.23 8.14 -5.40
N THR A 204 -4.53 9.34 -5.90
CA THR A 204 -5.64 10.17 -5.43
C THR A 204 -6.81 10.12 -6.42
N PRO A 205 -7.94 9.48 -6.08
CA PRO A 205 -9.11 9.40 -6.95
C PRO A 205 -9.55 10.78 -7.44
N GLY A 206 -9.61 10.94 -8.76
CA GLY A 206 -10.03 12.19 -9.40
C GLY A 206 -8.92 13.23 -9.58
N CYS A 207 -7.70 12.98 -9.12
CA CYS A 207 -6.57 13.84 -9.43
C CYS A 207 -6.19 13.68 -10.92
N LYS A 208 -5.94 14.82 -11.57
CA LYS A 208 -5.55 14.90 -13.00
C LYS A 208 -4.22 15.61 -13.19
N LEU A 209 -3.81 16.42 -12.22
CA LEU A 209 -2.57 17.17 -12.23
C LEU A 209 -2.17 17.53 -10.79
N PHE A 210 -0.92 17.91 -10.60
CA PHE A 210 -0.44 18.48 -9.35
C PHE A 210 0.34 19.76 -9.60
N VAL A 211 0.46 20.59 -8.57
CA VAL A 211 1.44 21.68 -8.50
C VAL A 211 2.26 21.49 -7.24
N TRP A 212 3.58 21.40 -7.36
CA TRP A 212 4.49 21.39 -6.24
C TRP A 212 5.01 22.80 -5.98
N SER A 213 5.05 23.19 -4.71
CA SER A 213 5.72 24.40 -4.23
C SER A 213 6.69 24.05 -3.10
N ASN A 214 7.71 24.88 -2.91
CA ASN A 214 8.70 24.68 -1.85
C ASN A 214 8.22 25.18 -0.48
N ASP A 215 6.90 25.31 -0.30
CA ASP A 215 6.31 25.76 0.96
C ASP A 215 6.43 24.64 2.01
N ASP A 216 6.84 25.00 3.22
CA ASP A 216 7.10 24.09 4.36
C ASP A 216 7.99 22.87 4.02
N GLY A 217 9.04 23.07 3.23
CA GLY A 217 9.95 21.99 2.84
C GLY A 217 9.45 21.11 1.68
N GLY A 218 8.34 21.51 1.04
CA GLY A 218 7.84 20.88 -0.17
C GLY A 218 6.40 20.36 -0.02
N THR A 219 5.46 20.96 -0.76
CA THR A 219 4.04 20.63 -0.72
C THR A 219 3.53 20.33 -2.12
N CYS A 220 2.88 19.18 -2.31
CA CYS A 220 2.14 18.85 -3.53
C CYS A 220 0.68 19.24 -3.37
N TRP A 221 0.19 20.07 -4.27
CA TRP A 221 -1.21 20.46 -4.37
C TRP A 221 -1.87 19.64 -5.48
N LEU A 222 -2.61 18.60 -5.09
CA LEU A 222 -3.26 17.65 -5.99
C LEU A 222 -4.56 18.26 -6.51
N LYS A 223 -4.80 18.19 -7.82
CA LYS A 223 -5.90 18.92 -8.47
C LYS A 223 -6.71 18.04 -9.42
N HIS A 224 -8.01 18.29 -9.48
CA HIS A 224 -8.95 17.58 -10.38
C HIS A 224 -9.27 18.35 -11.67
N THR A 225 -8.93 19.62 -11.74
CA THR A 225 -9.20 20.50 -12.89
C THR A 225 -8.00 21.36 -13.21
N LYS A 226 -7.67 21.47 -14.51
CA LYS A 226 -6.61 22.34 -14.99
C LYS A 226 -7.15 23.75 -15.13
N GLY A 227 -6.93 24.58 -14.11
CA GLY A 227 -7.30 25.99 -14.14
C GLY A 227 -6.38 26.85 -15.00
N ALA A 228 -6.51 28.18 -14.86
CA ALA A 228 -5.67 29.13 -15.59
C ALA A 228 -4.19 28.96 -15.21
N LYS A 229 -3.31 28.90 -16.21
CA LYS A 229 -1.86 28.84 -16.01
C LYS A 229 -1.36 30.23 -15.59
N VAL A 230 -0.65 30.29 -14.47
CA VAL A 230 0.11 31.47 -14.05
C VAL A 230 1.57 31.12 -13.80
N THR A 231 2.42 32.13 -13.98
CA THR A 231 3.86 32.02 -13.70
C THR A 231 4.07 32.16 -12.20
N ALA A 232 4.63 31.12 -11.57
CA ALA A 232 4.97 31.12 -10.16
C ALA A 232 6.41 30.61 -10.01
N ILE A 233 7.35 31.51 -9.69
CA ILE A 233 8.78 31.16 -9.62
C ILE A 233 9.01 30.10 -8.54
N GLY A 234 9.70 29.02 -8.91
CA GLY A 234 9.98 27.88 -8.03
C GLY A 234 8.90 26.79 -8.01
N ALA A 235 7.68 27.06 -8.49
CA ALA A 235 6.65 26.04 -8.59
C ALA A 235 6.90 25.11 -9.79
N LYS A 236 6.61 23.82 -9.61
CA LYS A 236 6.68 22.81 -10.69
C LYS A 236 5.34 22.11 -10.82
N ALA A 237 4.80 21.99 -12.03
CA ALA A 237 3.52 21.33 -12.27
C ALA A 237 3.68 20.10 -13.17
N GLY A 238 3.04 18.99 -12.77
CA GLY A 238 2.94 17.78 -13.58
C GLY A 238 1.47 17.52 -13.94
N LEU A 239 1.22 17.08 -15.17
CA LEU A 239 -0.11 16.66 -15.60
C LEU A 239 -0.06 15.17 -15.83
N LEU A 240 -1.00 14.42 -15.25
CA LEU A 240 -1.15 13.03 -15.60
C LEU A 240 -1.45 12.96 -17.10
N GLN A 241 -0.49 12.44 -17.86
CA GLN A 241 -0.76 12.03 -19.22
C GLN A 241 -1.85 10.98 -19.13
N ALA A 242 -2.87 11.11 -19.98
CA ALA A 242 -3.87 10.08 -20.07
C ALA A 242 -3.16 8.77 -20.40
N LEU A 243 -2.99 7.91 -19.39
CA LEU A 243 -2.75 6.49 -19.62
C LEU A 243 -3.84 6.03 -20.60
N PRO A 244 -3.52 5.15 -21.57
CA PRO A 244 -4.55 4.52 -22.36
C PRO A 244 -5.45 3.69 -21.43
N GLY A 245 -6.53 4.34 -20.95
CA GLY A 245 -7.63 3.77 -20.19
C GLY A 245 -7.33 3.39 -18.72
N PRO A 246 -8.35 3.39 -17.85
CA PRO A 246 -8.22 2.88 -16.48
C PRO A 246 -7.93 1.37 -16.52
N LEU A 247 -6.94 0.90 -15.74
CA LEU A 247 -6.74 -0.54 -15.50
C LEU A 247 -7.98 -1.12 -14.81
N SER A 248 -8.85 -1.69 -15.62
CA SER A 248 -9.94 -2.57 -15.19
C SER A 248 -9.69 -4.00 -15.71
N CYS A 249 -8.47 -4.28 -16.15
CA CYS A 249 -7.97 -5.61 -16.49
C CYS A 249 -6.76 -5.93 -15.62
N SER A 250 -6.71 -7.18 -15.13
CA SER A 250 -5.60 -7.67 -14.33
C SER A 250 -4.33 -7.84 -15.18
N ASN A 251 -3.24 -8.22 -14.52
CA ASN A 251 -1.97 -8.52 -15.16
C ASN A 251 -2.10 -9.55 -16.30
N ILE A 252 -1.33 -9.33 -17.36
CA ILE A 252 -1.28 -10.20 -18.54
C ILE A 252 -0.56 -11.52 -18.21
N GLU A 253 -1.17 -12.65 -18.58
CA GLU A 253 -0.64 -14.00 -18.51
C GLU A 253 -0.14 -14.44 -19.91
N TRP A 254 1.18 -14.48 -20.10
CA TRP A 254 1.81 -14.88 -21.36
C TRP A 254 1.81 -16.40 -21.57
N ASN A 255 1.68 -16.83 -22.83
CA ASN A 255 1.65 -18.24 -23.25
C ASN A 255 0.59 -19.07 -22.52
N MET A 256 -0.51 -18.43 -22.13
CA MET A 256 -1.56 -19.04 -21.33
C MET A 256 -2.90 -18.80 -22.01
N ASP A 257 -3.64 -19.88 -22.26
CA ASP A 257 -5.02 -19.84 -22.73
C ASP A 257 -5.99 -20.15 -21.58
N PHE A 258 -7.07 -19.38 -21.49
CA PHE A 258 -8.19 -19.67 -20.58
C PHE A 258 -9.17 -20.60 -21.27
N LEU A 259 -9.17 -21.90 -20.96
CA LEU A 259 -9.99 -22.86 -21.69
C LEU A 259 -11.50 -22.54 -21.58
N GLY A 260 -12.27 -22.89 -22.60
CA GLY A 260 -13.74 -22.79 -22.55
C GLY A 260 -14.35 -22.09 -23.76
N LYS A 261 -15.68 -21.89 -23.70
CA LYS A 261 -16.44 -21.31 -24.79
C LYS A 261 -16.24 -19.79 -24.85
N ASN A 262 -15.85 -19.31 -26.03
CA ASN A 262 -15.81 -17.88 -26.33
C ASN A 262 -17.23 -17.35 -26.50
N ILE A 263 -17.52 -16.22 -25.88
CA ILE A 263 -18.82 -15.54 -25.99
C ILE A 263 -18.84 -14.53 -27.13
N ALA A 264 -17.68 -14.02 -27.54
CA ALA A 264 -17.52 -13.14 -28.67
C ALA A 264 -16.05 -13.16 -29.14
N GLN A 265 -15.82 -12.66 -30.35
CA GLN A 265 -14.49 -12.44 -30.89
C GLN A 265 -14.40 -11.03 -31.47
N VAL A 266 -13.28 -10.35 -31.24
CA VAL A 266 -13.05 -8.98 -31.70
C VAL A 266 -11.64 -8.88 -32.27
N SER A 267 -11.48 -8.18 -33.40
CA SER A 267 -10.14 -7.92 -33.96
C SER A 267 -9.39 -6.90 -33.11
N ALA A 268 -8.13 -7.17 -32.81
CA ALA A 268 -7.27 -6.32 -31.98
C ALA A 268 -5.81 -6.51 -32.34
N GLY A 269 -5.11 -5.42 -32.64
CA GLY A 269 -3.70 -5.46 -33.03
C GLY A 269 -2.77 -5.87 -31.89
N GLN A 270 -3.15 -5.59 -30.64
CA GLN A 270 -2.38 -5.93 -29.44
C GLN A 270 -3.28 -6.59 -28.36
N PRO A 271 -2.71 -7.43 -27.47
CA PRO A 271 -3.45 -8.01 -26.36
C PRO A 271 -4.10 -6.98 -25.43
N ALA A 272 -3.45 -5.84 -25.22
CA ALA A 272 -3.96 -4.77 -24.35
C ALA A 272 -5.30 -4.18 -24.85
N ASP A 273 -5.54 -4.19 -26.16
CA ASP A 273 -6.76 -3.65 -26.77
C ASP A 273 -8.00 -4.51 -26.45
N CYS A 274 -7.80 -5.79 -26.08
CA CYS A 274 -8.89 -6.69 -25.71
C CYS A 274 -9.62 -6.28 -24.43
N CYS A 275 -8.97 -5.50 -23.58
CA CYS A 275 -9.54 -5.05 -22.32
C CYS A 275 -10.81 -4.23 -22.55
N ALA A 276 -10.74 -3.22 -23.40
CA ALA A 276 -11.87 -2.35 -23.72
C ALA A 276 -13.03 -3.14 -24.37
N ALA A 277 -12.71 -4.03 -25.30
CA ALA A 277 -13.68 -4.90 -25.96
C ALA A 277 -14.40 -5.82 -24.97
N CYS A 278 -13.66 -6.38 -24.01
CA CYS A 278 -14.27 -7.15 -22.94
C CYS A 278 -15.14 -6.25 -22.07
N HIS A 279 -14.72 -5.03 -21.70
CA HIS A 279 -15.53 -4.08 -20.93
C HIS A 279 -16.89 -3.79 -21.53
N SER A 280 -16.95 -3.52 -22.84
CA SER A 280 -18.20 -3.27 -23.56
C SER A 280 -19.14 -4.49 -23.58
N ASN A 281 -18.63 -5.69 -23.34
CA ASN A 281 -19.43 -6.91 -23.26
C ASN A 281 -19.79 -7.25 -21.80
N GLN A 282 -21.05 -7.03 -21.41
CA GLN A 282 -21.50 -7.18 -20.02
C GLN A 282 -21.24 -8.55 -19.39
N VAL A 283 -21.18 -9.63 -20.18
CA VAL A 283 -20.94 -10.98 -19.69
C VAL A 283 -19.47 -11.41 -19.78
N CYS A 284 -18.59 -10.55 -20.30
CA CYS A 284 -17.16 -10.83 -20.41
C CYS A 284 -16.42 -10.44 -19.14
N ASN A 285 -15.63 -11.36 -18.58
CA ASN A 285 -14.77 -11.13 -17.41
C ASN A 285 -13.33 -11.64 -17.63
N ALA A 286 -13.02 -12.12 -18.83
CA ALA A 286 -11.67 -12.52 -19.21
C ALA A 286 -11.54 -12.56 -20.74
N TYR A 287 -10.32 -12.52 -21.26
CA TYR A 287 -10.05 -12.74 -22.67
C TYR A 287 -8.76 -13.53 -22.88
N SER A 288 -8.65 -14.15 -24.05
CA SER A 288 -7.38 -14.65 -24.58
C SER A 288 -7.17 -14.07 -25.97
N TRP A 289 -5.98 -13.56 -26.23
CA TRP A 289 -5.59 -12.97 -27.50
C TRP A 289 -4.63 -13.91 -28.22
N LEU A 290 -4.85 -14.12 -29.51
CA LEU A 290 -3.93 -14.85 -30.39
C LEU A 290 -4.04 -14.30 -31.81
N GLY A 291 -2.89 -13.98 -32.42
CA GLY A 291 -2.81 -13.69 -33.85
C GLY A 291 -3.69 -12.52 -34.31
N GLY A 292 -3.85 -11.49 -33.47
CA GLY A 292 -4.65 -10.30 -33.80
C GLY A 292 -6.14 -10.40 -33.44
N VAL A 293 -6.56 -11.44 -32.71
CA VAL A 293 -7.96 -11.65 -32.33
C VAL A 293 -8.10 -11.82 -30.82
N CYS A 294 -9.03 -11.08 -30.22
CA CYS A 294 -9.49 -11.24 -28.84
C CYS A 294 -10.63 -12.25 -28.77
N TYR A 295 -10.41 -13.33 -28.06
CA TYR A 295 -11.42 -14.31 -27.70
C TYR A 295 -11.99 -13.94 -26.32
N LEU A 296 -13.16 -13.31 -26.31
CA LEU A 296 -13.83 -12.85 -25.09
C LEU A 296 -14.50 -14.01 -24.37
N LYS A 297 -14.36 -14.06 -23.04
CA LYS A 297 -14.75 -15.19 -22.18
C LYS A 297 -15.51 -14.70 -20.95
N ARG A 298 -16.44 -15.53 -20.47
CA ARG A 298 -17.25 -15.21 -19.28
C ARG A 298 -16.48 -15.21 -17.97
N ARG A 299 -15.39 -15.96 -17.90
CA ARG A 299 -14.59 -16.16 -16.68
C ARG A 299 -13.19 -16.62 -17.05
N ARG A 300 -12.26 -16.49 -16.11
CA ARG A 300 -11.00 -17.24 -16.16
C ARG A 300 -11.27 -18.68 -15.72
N ALA A 301 -11.30 -19.59 -16.67
CA ALA A 301 -11.41 -21.02 -16.39
C ALA A 301 -10.03 -21.65 -16.18
N VAL A 302 -9.97 -22.98 -16.23
CA VAL A 302 -8.73 -23.75 -16.23
C VAL A 302 -7.78 -23.24 -17.31
N THR A 303 -6.52 -23.04 -16.95
CA THR A 303 -5.48 -22.55 -17.85
C THR A 303 -4.80 -23.69 -18.59
N LYS A 304 -4.38 -23.43 -19.84
CA LYS A 304 -3.52 -24.31 -20.61
C LYS A 304 -2.35 -23.52 -21.20
N LEU A 305 -1.14 -24.00 -20.96
CA LEU A 305 0.07 -23.50 -21.61
C LEU A 305 -0.08 -23.67 -23.13
N THR A 306 -0.11 -22.54 -23.83
CA THR A 306 -0.28 -22.48 -25.28
C THR A 306 0.58 -21.34 -25.81
N SER A 307 1.62 -21.68 -26.58
CA SER A 307 2.57 -20.69 -27.11
C SER A 307 1.87 -19.66 -28.00
N GLY A 308 2.19 -18.38 -27.78
CA GLY A 308 1.65 -17.26 -28.56
C GLY A 308 0.30 -16.72 -28.09
N VAL A 309 -0.36 -17.38 -27.12
CA VAL A 309 -1.62 -16.90 -26.53
C VAL A 309 -1.31 -15.97 -25.36
N VAL A 310 -2.04 -14.86 -25.28
CA VAL A 310 -1.90 -13.85 -24.21
C VAL A 310 -3.25 -13.64 -23.55
N SER A 311 -3.38 -13.92 -22.26
CA SER A 311 -4.68 -13.82 -21.57
C SER A 311 -4.66 -12.83 -20.43
N ALA A 312 -5.81 -12.24 -20.11
CA ALA A 312 -5.98 -11.45 -18.90
C ALA A 312 -7.40 -11.54 -18.36
N ARG A 313 -7.54 -11.32 -17.06
CA ARG A 313 -8.86 -11.13 -16.44
C ARG A 313 -9.30 -9.69 -16.64
N VAL A 314 -10.60 -9.50 -16.63
CA VAL A 314 -11.24 -8.19 -16.73
C VAL A 314 -12.07 -8.01 -15.48
N ASP A 315 -11.56 -7.19 -14.59
CA ASP A 315 -12.14 -6.91 -13.29
C ASP A 315 -13.36 -6.01 -13.49
N LYS A 316 -14.53 -6.56 -13.21
CA LYS A 316 -15.81 -5.86 -13.28
C LYS A 316 -16.60 -6.14 -12.01
N CYS A 317 -17.32 -5.12 -11.54
CA CYS A 317 -18.37 -5.32 -10.55
C CYS A 317 -19.57 -5.96 -11.25
N SER A 318 -19.58 -7.29 -11.36
CA SER A 318 -20.76 -8.08 -11.70
C SER A 318 -21.14 -8.97 -10.52
N ALA A 319 -22.44 -9.20 -10.30
CA ALA A 319 -22.91 -10.15 -9.31
C ALA A 319 -22.25 -11.52 -9.54
N LEU A 320 -21.56 -12.04 -8.52
CA LEU A 320 -21.06 -13.41 -8.52
C LEU A 320 -22.27 -14.34 -8.42
N GLU A 321 -22.59 -14.97 -9.55
CA GLU A 321 -23.54 -16.08 -9.71
C GLU A 321 -25.04 -15.72 -9.80
N SER A 322 -25.63 -15.94 -11.00
CA SER A 322 -27.08 -15.99 -11.22
C SER A 322 -27.61 -17.43 -11.32
N ASP A 323 -26.75 -18.44 -11.21
CA ASP A 323 -27.08 -19.82 -11.61
C ASP A 323 -26.83 -20.85 -10.49
N VAL A 324 -27.13 -20.49 -9.24
CA VAL A 324 -27.25 -21.47 -8.14
C VAL A 324 -28.74 -21.65 -7.84
N TYR A 325 -29.37 -22.59 -8.55
CA TYR A 325 -30.68 -23.17 -8.23
C TYR A 325 -30.48 -24.60 -7.71
#